data_AF-A0A929SPU7-F1
#
_entry.id   AF-A0A929SPU7-F1
#
_cell.length_a   1.000
_cell.length_b   1.000
_cell.length_c   1.000
_cell.angle_alpha   90.00
_cell.angle_beta   90.00
_cell.angle_gamma   90.00
#
_symmetry.space_group_name_H-M   'P 1'
#
loop_
_entity.id
_entity.type
_entity.pdbx_description
1 polymer ?
#
loop_
_entity_poly.entity_id
_entity_poly.type
_entity_poly.pdbx_seq_one_letter_code
_entity_poly.pdbx_strand_id
1 'polypeptide(L)' 'MKSFGVLLYSPLPCPVEKINDRYRWRIIIKCIYDEKMNKLLKETLEEFYKFKTNTRLSIKQNPNNMA' A
#
# COMPACT_ATOMS: atom_id res chain seq x y z
N MET A 1 -4.99 -22.47 -15.31
CA MET A 1 -5.87 -21.44 -14.72
C MET A 1 -5.02 -20.63 -13.74
N LYS A 2 -4.55 -19.43 -14.10
CA LYS A 2 -3.69 -18.63 -13.21
C LYS A 2 -4.56 -17.95 -12.16
N SER A 3 -4.67 -18.54 -10.97
CA SER A 3 -5.26 -17.86 -9.82
C SER A 3 -4.36 -16.68 -9.46
N PHE A 4 -4.84 -15.46 -9.65
CA PHE A 4 -4.24 -14.27 -9.03
C PHE A 4 -4.39 -14.43 -7.52
N GLY A 5 -3.42 -15.09 -6.88
CA GLY A 5 -3.39 -15.29 -5.44
C GLY A 5 -3.08 -13.98 -4.72
N VAL A 6 -4.02 -13.04 -4.71
CA VAL A 6 -3.91 -11.75 -4.02
C VAL A 6 -4.82 -11.77 -2.81
N LEU A 7 -4.24 -11.58 -1.63
CA LEU A 7 -4.94 -11.37 -0.38
C LEU A 7 -4.75 -9.91 0.03
N LEU A 8 -5.85 -9.16 0.03
CA LEU A 8 -5.90 -7.77 0.45
C LEU A 8 -6.53 -7.70 1.85
N TYR A 9 -5.75 -7.26 2.84
CA TYR A 9 -6.27 -7.06 4.18
C TYR A 9 -6.93 -5.68 4.28
N SER A 10 -7.94 -5.58 5.15
CA SER A 10 -8.60 -4.31 5.46
C SER A 10 -7.60 -3.24 5.90
N PRO A 11 -7.86 -1.95 5.59
CA PRO A 11 -7.06 -0.86 6.11
C PRO A 11 -7.10 -0.86 7.64
N LEU A 12 -5.93 -0.70 8.25
CA LEU A 12 -5.77 -0.63 9.70
C LEU A 12 -4.84 0.53 10.06
N PRO A 13 -4.96 1.10 11.27
CA PRO A 13 -3.95 2.01 11.79
C PRO A 13 -2.57 1.33 11.83
N CYS A 14 -1.51 2.12 11.64
CA CYS A 14 -0.14 1.64 11.87
C CYS A 14 0.10 1.40 13.37
N PRO A 15 1.06 0.52 13.75
CA PRO A 15 1.43 0.30 15.15
C PRO A 15 1.81 1.61 15.87
N VAL A 16 2.48 2.51 15.15
CA VAL A 16 2.65 3.91 15.55
C VAL A 16 1.63 4.75 14.79
N GLU A 17 0.54 5.08 15.46
CA GLU A 17 -0.62 5.74 14.82
C GLU A 17 -0.32 7.16 14.34
N LYS A 18 0.57 7.87 15.03
CA LYS A 18 0.81 9.30 14.80
C LYS A 18 2.30 9.63 14.90
N ILE A 19 2.84 10.29 13.87
CA ILE A 19 4.20 10.86 13.87
C ILE A 19 4.11 12.28 13.30
N ASN A 20 4.68 13.26 14.01
CA ASN A 20 4.70 14.67 13.60
C ASN A 20 3.30 15.17 13.20
N ASP A 21 2.33 14.92 14.08
CA ASP A 21 0.92 15.28 13.91
C ASP A 21 0.18 14.66 12.72
N ARG A 22 0.77 13.67 12.05
CA ARG A 22 0.14 12.96 10.92
C ARG A 22 -0.27 11.56 11.32
N TYR A 23 -1.56 11.25 11.10
CA TYR A 23 -2.08 9.90 11.26
C TYR A 23 -1.54 8.96 10.17
N ARG A 24 -1.29 7.72 10.56
CA ARG A 24 -0.70 6.69 9.70
C ARG A 24 -1.60 5.48 9.62
N TRP A 25 -1.93 5.12 8.39
CA TRP A 25 -2.72 3.95 8.04
C TRP A 25 -1.90 3.02 7.16
N ARG A 26 -2.20 1.72 7.22
CA ARG A 26 -1.60 0.69 6.40
C ARG A 26 -2.64 -0.21 5.77
N ILE A 27 -2.33 -0.66 4.57
CA ILE A 27 -3.00 -1.76 3.87
C ILE A 27 -1.91 -2.79 3.58
N ILE A 28 -2.21 -4.06 3.85
CA ILE A 28 -1.27 -5.16 3.59
C ILE A 28 -1.79 -5.94 2.39
N ILE A 29 -0.90 -6.23 1.46
CA ILE A 29 -1.18 -7.06 0.27
C ILE A 29 -0.22 -8.24 0.30
N LYS A 30 -0.76 -9.45 0.37
CA LYS A 30 0.01 -10.68 0.16
C LYS A 30 -0.31 -11.20 -1.23
N CYS A 31 0.70 -11.21 -2.10
CA CYS A 31 0.54 -11.61 -3.49
C CYS A 31 1.82 -12.24 -4.04
N ILE A 32 1.70 -12.89 -5.19
CA ILE A 32 2.87 -13.15 -6.04
C ILE A 32 3.24 -11.81 -6.68
N TYR A 33 4.44 -11.32 -6.38
CA TYR A 33 4.94 -10.07 -6.94
C TYR A 33 5.53 -10.32 -8.34
N ASP A 34 4.71 -10.08 -9.37
CA ASP A 34 5.11 -10.17 -10.78
C ASP A 34 4.95 -8.81 -11.50
N GLU A 35 5.25 -8.77 -12.79
CA GLU A 35 5.13 -7.54 -13.60
C GLU A 35 3.70 -6.97 -13.61
N LYS A 36 2.67 -7.83 -13.51
CA LYS A 36 1.28 -7.39 -13.50
C LYS A 36 0.94 -6.68 -12.20
N MET A 37 1.35 -7.23 -11.07
CA MET A 37 1.20 -6.57 -9.76
C MET A 37 2.00 -5.26 -9.70
N ASN A 38 3.23 -5.25 -10.22
CA ASN A 38 4.03 -4.03 -10.30
C ASN A 38 3.34 -2.93 -11.13
N LYS A 39 2.78 -3.30 -12.29
CA LYS A 39 2.01 -2.37 -13.14
C LYS A 39 0.77 -1.83 -12.42
N LEU A 40 -0.01 -2.69 -11.79
CA LEU A 40 -1.20 -2.30 -11.01
C LEU A 40 -0.85 -1.29 -9.90
N LEU A 41 0.20 -1.55 -9.12
CA LEU A 41 0.61 -0.65 -8.04
C LEU A 41 1.11 0.70 -8.57
N LYS A 42 1.79 0.71 -9.72
CA LYS A 42 2.23 1.94 -10.39
C LYS A 42 1.04 2.78 -10.89
N GLU A 43 0.09 2.15 -11.58
CA GLU A 43 -1.14 2.82 -12.04
C GLU A 43 -1.93 3.40 -10.86
N THR A 44 -2.02 2.65 -9.76
CA THR A 44 -2.66 3.11 -8.51
C THR A 44 -1.96 4.33 -7.92
N LEU A 45 -0.62 4.36 -7.92
CA LEU A 45 0.14 5.53 -7.46
C LEU A 45 -0.09 6.74 -8.37
N GLU A 46 -0.06 6.56 -9.68
CA GLU A 46 -0.31 7.62 -10.66
C GLU A 46 -1.72 8.20 -10.52
N GLU A 47 -2.72 7.35 -10.28
CA GLU A 47 -4.09 7.78 -9.99
C GLU A 47 -4.19 8.49 -8.63
N PHE A 48 -3.55 7.96 -7.59
CA PHE A 48 -3.53 8.57 -6.26
C PHE A 48 -3.05 10.03 -6.31
N TYR A 49 -1.98 10.31 -7.05
CA TYR A 49 -1.42 11.66 -7.14
C TYR A 49 -2.26 12.63 -7.98
N LYS A 50 -3.29 12.16 -8.71
CA LYS A 50 -4.29 13.04 -9.34
C LYS A 50 -5.25 13.62 -8.29
N PHE A 51 -5.48 12.92 -7.18
CA PHE A 51 -6.26 13.46 -6.07
C PHE A 51 -5.40 14.48 -5.32
N LYS A 52 -5.78 15.75 -5.36
CA LYS A 52 -5.11 16.85 -4.62
C LYS A 52 -5.39 16.75 -3.11
N THR A 53 -4.89 15.70 -2.47
CA THR A 53 -5.05 15.45 -1.02
C THR A 53 -3.78 15.83 -0.25
N ASN A 54 -3.91 16.05 1.05
CA ASN A 54 -2.76 16.21 1.96
C ASN A 54 -2.21 14.85 2.45
N THR A 55 -2.66 13.75 1.87
CA THR A 55 -2.25 12.38 2.22
C THR A 55 -1.00 12.01 1.43
N ARG A 56 -0.04 11.36 2.10
CA ARG A 56 1.14 10.80 1.45
C ARG A 56 0.99 9.28 1.37
N LEU A 57 1.16 8.72 0.17
CA LEU A 57 1.12 7.28 -0.06
C LEU A 57 2.54 6.76 -0.31
N SER A 58 2.88 5.65 0.33
CA SER A 58 4.15 4.95 0.13
C SER A 58 3.92 3.44 0.12
N ILE A 59 4.58 2.73 -0.80
CA ILE A 59 4.49 1.27 -0.92
C ILE A 59 5.85 0.69 -0.59
N LYS A 60 5.89 -0.30 0.30
CA LYS A 60 7.10 -1.03 0.65
C LYS A 60 6.91 -2.51 0.33
N GLN A 61 7.81 -3.07 -0.49
CA GLN A 61 7.88 -4.51 -0.72
C GLN A 61 8.63 -5.16 0.44
N ASN A 62 8.09 -6.25 0.99
CA ASN A 62 8.69 -7.03 2.08
C ASN A 62 9.28 -6.14 3.20
N PRO A 63 8.46 -5.29 3.85
CA PRO A 63 8.96 -4.38 4.87
C PRO A 63 9.51 -5.17 6.08
N ASN A 64 10.78 -4.95 6.41
CA ASN A 64 11.42 -5.54 7.61
C ASN A 64 10.85 -5.00 8.92
N ASN A 65 10.17 -3.85 8.88
CA ASN A 65 9.50 -3.27 10.04
C ASN A 65 8.21 -2.59 9.59
N MET A 66 7.13 -2.78 10.35
CA MET A 66 5.82 -2.16 10.11
C MET A 66 5.71 -0.75 10.72
N ALA A 67 6.86 -0.22 11.16
CA ALA A 67 7.00 1.04 11.86
C ALA A 67 6.68 2.27 11.00
#